data_AF-A0A956B435-F1
#
_entry.id   AF-A0A956B435-F1
#
_cell.length_a   1.000
_cell.length_b   1.000
_cell.length_c   1.000
_cell.angle_alpha   90.00
_cell.angle_beta   90.00
_cell.angle_gamma   90.00
#
_symmetry.space_group_name_H-M   'P 1'
#
loop_
_entity.id
_entity.type
_entity.pdbx_description
1 polymer ?
#
loop_
_entity_poly.entity_id
_entity_poly.type
_entity_poly.pdbx_seq_one_letter_code
_entity_poly.pdbx_strand_id
1 'polypeptide(L)'
;MIDKKTIARIIKKHGPVIDLRTHPEVLIDIVRGINFQDDGGLPGGVPEPPPPPGPTSYQDRVTNEDIMRTLLQLSRQVKALQAAAKVTKVTKATKVAKVAKVAKVAVRKKR
;
A
#
# COMPACT_ATOMS: atom_id res chain seq x y z
N MET A 1 -24.53 22.48 -12.73
CA MET A 1 -25.21 22.97 -11.50
C MET A 1 -25.82 21.76 -10.80
N ILE A 2 -25.79 21.67 -9.46
CA ILE A 2 -26.44 20.54 -8.77
C ILE A 2 -27.96 20.70 -8.87
N ASP A 3 -28.64 19.72 -9.46
CA ASP A 3 -30.08 19.76 -9.66
C ASP A 3 -30.86 19.78 -8.34
N LYS A 4 -31.85 20.67 -8.24
CA LYS A 4 -32.78 20.76 -7.10
C LYS A 4 -33.49 19.43 -6.81
N LYS A 5 -33.70 18.60 -7.84
CA LYS A 5 -34.29 17.25 -7.74
C LYS A 5 -33.37 16.27 -7.01
N THR A 6 -32.06 16.39 -7.20
CA THR A 6 -31.05 15.56 -6.55
C THR A 6 -30.93 15.92 -5.08
N ILE A 7 -30.92 17.22 -4.76
CA ILE A 7 -30.95 17.73 -3.38
C ILE A 7 -32.20 17.23 -2.65
N ALA A 8 -33.38 17.33 -3.26
CA ALA A 8 -34.63 16.83 -2.67
C ALA A 8 -34.60 15.31 -2.41
N ARG A 9 -33.96 14.53 -3.28
CA ARG A 9 -33.80 13.08 -3.11
C ARG A 9 -32.88 12.74 -1.94
N ILE A 10 -31.79 13.49 -1.77
CA ILE A 10 -30.85 13.32 -0.65
C ILE A 10 -31.54 13.67 0.67
N ILE A 11 -32.24 14.80 0.72
CA ILE A 11 -33.01 15.22 1.90
C ILE A 11 -34.08 14.18 2.26
N LYS A 12 -34.77 13.60 1.27
CA LYS A 12 -35.78 12.56 1.52
C LYS A 12 -35.18 11.27 2.10
N LYS A 13 -33.93 10.94 1.77
CA LYS A 13 -33.27 9.71 2.21
C LYS A 13 -32.52 9.86 3.54
N HIS A 14 -31.84 10.98 3.74
CA HIS A 14 -30.91 11.19 4.86
C HIS A 14 -31.35 12.29 5.83
N GLY A 15 -32.46 12.97 5.55
CA GLY A 15 -32.99 14.06 6.37
C GLY A 15 -32.44 15.44 5.97
N PRO A 16 -32.99 16.51 6.55
CA PRO A 16 -32.60 17.89 6.26
C PRO A 16 -31.24 18.27 6.84
N VAL A 17 -30.77 17.55 7.87
CA VAL A 17 -29.47 17.77 8.52
C VAL A 17 -28.75 16.43 8.61
N ILE A 18 -27.54 16.38 8.07
CA ILE A 18 -26.69 15.19 8.06
C ILE A 18 -25.54 15.43 9.03
N ASP A 19 -25.44 14.61 10.07
CA ASP A 19 -24.29 14.63 10.98
C ASP A 19 -23.17 13.73 10.45
N LEU A 20 -22.20 14.37 9.80
CA LEU A 20 -21.06 13.69 9.19
C LEU A 20 -20.01 13.20 10.20
N ARG A 21 -20.11 13.59 11.47
CA ARG A 21 -19.18 13.10 12.52
C ARG A 21 -19.55 11.72 13.01
N THR A 22 -20.85 11.47 13.14
CA THR A 22 -21.39 10.19 13.59
C THR A 22 -21.56 9.21 12.44
N HIS A 23 -21.88 9.72 11.24
CA HIS A 23 -22.19 8.91 10.06
C HIS A 23 -21.47 9.39 8.79
N PRO A 24 -20.13 9.25 8.69
CA PRO A 24 -19.36 9.67 7.52
C PRO A 24 -19.70 8.89 6.24
N GLU A 25 -20.23 7.67 6.37
CA GLU A 25 -20.65 6.80 5.26
C GLU A 25 -21.72 7.43 4.36
N VAL A 26 -22.57 8.29 4.93
CA VAL A 26 -23.64 8.98 4.20
C VAL A 26 -23.08 9.89 3.11
N LEU A 27 -21.91 10.50 3.34
CA LEU A 27 -21.24 11.34 2.34
C LEU A 27 -20.84 10.51 1.11
N ILE A 28 -20.31 9.32 1.34
CA ILE A 28 -19.83 8.43 0.28
C ILE A 28 -21.02 7.96 -0.56
N ASP A 29 -22.15 7.63 0.07
CA ASP A 29 -23.37 7.24 -0.62
C ASP A 29 -23.97 8.37 -1.47
N ILE A 30 -23.93 9.61 -0.97
CA ILE A 30 -24.36 10.78 -1.73
C ILE A 30 -23.46 10.97 -2.96
N VAL A 31 -22.14 10.92 -2.79
CA VAL A 31 -21.17 11.12 -3.87
C VAL A 31 -21.27 10.00 -4.91
N ARG A 32 -21.48 8.75 -4.49
CA ARG A 32 -21.70 7.62 -5.41
C ARG A 32 -23.00 7.73 -6.20
N GLY A 33 -24.03 8.32 -5.62
CA GLY A 33 -25.33 8.49 -6.26
C GLY A 33 -25.43 9.68 -7.21
N ILE A 34 -24.48 10.60 -7.17
CA ILE A 34 -24.42 11.77 -8.06
C ILE A 34 -23.43 11.46 -9.18
N ASN A 35 -23.96 11.17 -10.37
CA ASN A 35 -23.14 11.22 -11.58
C ASN A 35 -22.82 12.68 -11.89
N PHE A 36 -21.58 13.08 -11.67
CA PHE A 36 -21.03 14.35 -12.17
C PHE A 36 -20.74 14.21 -13.67
N GLN A 37 -21.78 14.05 -14.49
CA GLN A 37 -21.63 14.22 -15.93
C GLN A 37 -21.75 15.72 -16.20
N ASP A 38 -20.65 16.31 -16.67
CA ASP A 38 -20.64 17.66 -17.24
C ASP A 38 -21.58 17.67 -18.46
N ASP A 39 -22.66 18.45 -18.37
CA ASP A 39 -23.63 18.65 -19.44
C ASP A 39 -22.99 19.39 -20.63
N GLY A 40 -22.33 18.63 -21.50
CA GLY A 40 -21.95 19.06 -22.84
C GLY A 40 -22.66 18.19 -23.88
N GLY A 41 -23.78 18.65 -24.44
CA GLY A 41 -24.40 17.96 -25.58
C GLY A 41 -25.75 18.52 -26.04
N LEU A 42 -25.72 19.35 -27.08
CA LEU A 42 -26.88 19.77 -27.89
C LEU A 42 -27.51 18.56 -28.64
N PRO A 43 -28.80 18.63 -29.04
CA PRO A 43 -29.49 17.53 -29.70
C PRO A 43 -29.18 17.51 -31.21
N GLY A 44 -28.60 16.42 -31.71
CA GLY A 44 -28.39 16.21 -33.15
C GLY A 44 -27.84 14.81 -33.44
N GLY A 45 -28.59 14.05 -34.24
CA GLY A 45 -28.29 12.65 -34.55
C GLY A 45 -26.96 12.44 -35.26
N VAL A 46 -26.09 11.68 -34.61
CA VAL A 46 -24.90 11.02 -35.18
C VAL A 46 -24.85 9.64 -34.51
N PRO A 47 -24.52 8.54 -35.22
CA PRO A 47 -24.40 7.21 -34.59
C PRO A 47 -23.49 7.30 -33.37
N GLU A 48 -23.94 6.68 -32.26
CA GLU A 48 -23.26 6.76 -30.97
C GLU A 48 -21.77 6.44 -31.15
N PRO A 49 -20.85 7.33 -30.72
CA PRO A 49 -19.44 7.01 -30.70
C PRO A 49 -19.23 5.78 -29.81
N PRO A 50 -18.27 4.89 -30.13
CA PRO A 50 -18.00 3.73 -29.30
C PRO A 50 -17.78 4.18 -27.86
N PRO A 51 -18.30 3.43 -26.86
CA PRO A 51 -18.19 3.82 -25.47
C PRO A 51 -16.72 4.08 -25.14
N PRO A 52 -16.42 5.16 -24.40
CA PRO A 52 -15.05 5.44 -24.00
C PRO A 52 -14.48 4.22 -23.25
N PRO A 53 -13.18 3.91 -23.42
CA PRO A 53 -12.56 2.83 -22.67
C PRO A 53 -12.88 3.00 -21.18
N GLY A 54 -13.45 1.96 -20.59
CA GLY A 54 -13.91 1.98 -19.20
C GLY A 54 -12.80 2.42 -18.25
N PRO A 55 -13.13 2.96 -17.08
CA PRO A 55 -12.16 3.54 -16.16
C PRO A 55 -11.05 2.51 -15.86
N THR A 56 -9.83 2.82 -16.28
CA THR A 56 -8.62 2.04 -15.99
C THR A 56 -8.18 2.16 -14.53
N SER A 57 -9.02 2.76 -13.66
CA SER A 57 -8.72 3.14 -12.27
C SER A 57 -8.30 2.00 -11.33
N TYR A 58 -8.38 0.75 -11.78
CA TYR A 58 -7.94 -0.45 -11.05
C TYR A 58 -6.70 -1.13 -11.66
N GLN A 59 -6.20 -0.66 -12.81
CA GLN A 59 -5.06 -1.27 -13.50
C GLN A 59 -3.72 -0.95 -12.82
N ASP A 60 -3.63 0.21 -12.15
CA ASP A 60 -2.40 0.67 -11.46
C ASP A 60 -2.47 0.55 -9.93
N ARG A 61 -3.46 -0.18 -9.39
CA ARG A 61 -3.57 -0.34 -7.93
C ARG A 61 -2.67 -1.46 -7.46
N VAL A 62 -1.78 -1.14 -6.51
CA VAL A 62 -1.03 -2.13 -5.73
C VAL A 62 -2.04 -3.12 -5.14
N THR A 63 -1.95 -4.37 -5.57
CA THR A 63 -2.85 -5.42 -5.09
C THR A 63 -2.41 -5.90 -3.71
N ASN A 64 -3.32 -6.50 -2.94
CA ASN A 64 -2.94 -7.15 -1.68
C ASN A 64 -1.88 -8.24 -1.89
N GLU A 65 -1.86 -8.88 -3.05
CA GLU A 65 -0.84 -9.86 -3.42
C GLU A 65 0.55 -9.23 -3.53
N ASP A 66 0.65 -8.03 -4.10
CA ASP A 66 1.91 -7.29 -4.23
C ASP A 66 2.48 -6.88 -2.85
N ILE A 67 1.60 -6.48 -1.93
CA ILE A 67 1.97 -6.16 -0.54
C ILE A 67 2.51 -7.42 0.17
N MET A 68 1.85 -8.56 -0.01
CA MET A 68 2.28 -9.81 0.62
C MET A 68 3.62 -10.32 0.03
N ARG A 69 3.83 -10.17 -1.28
CA ARG A 69 5.10 -10.52 -1.93
C ARG A 69 6.26 -9.67 -1.42
N THR A 70 6.05 -8.36 -1.31
CA THR A 70 7.09 -7.44 -0.82
C THR A 70 7.42 -7.67 0.66
N LEU A 71 6.41 -7.93 1.50
CA LEU A 71 6.63 -8.35 2.89
C LEU A 71 7.45 -9.64 3.01
N LEU A 72 7.13 -10.64 2.19
CA LEU A 72 7.88 -11.89 2.17
C LEU A 72 9.35 -11.66 1.77
N GLN A 73 9.58 -10.83 0.75
CA GLN A 73 10.93 -10.47 0.30
C GLN A 73 11.71 -9.74 1.40
N LEU A 74 11.08 -8.78 2.08
CA LEU A 74 11.66 -8.06 3.22
C LEU A 74 12.08 -9.03 4.33
N SER A 75 11.19 -9.96 4.71
CA SER A 75 11.47 -10.95 5.77
C SER A 75 12.71 -11.81 5.44
N ARG A 76 12.87 -12.20 4.17
CA ARG A 76 14.03 -12.96 3.69
C ARG A 76 15.32 -12.14 3.78
N GLN A 77 15.28 -10.88 3.38
CA GLN A 77 16.43 -9.97 3.47
C GLN A 77 16.87 -9.76 4.92
N VAL A 78 15.93 -9.50 5.83
CA VAL A 78 16.23 -9.36 7.26
C VAL A 78 16.87 -10.64 7.82
N LYS A 79 16.34 -11.80 7.47
CA LYS A 79 16.91 -13.10 7.91
C LYS A 79 18.34 -13.30 7.38
N ALA A 80 18.60 -12.94 6.12
CA ALA A 80 19.93 -13.02 5.53
C ALA A 80 20.93 -12.09 6.23
N LEU A 81 20.53 -10.85 6.52
CA LEU A 81 21.36 -9.89 7.26
C LEU A 81 21.66 -10.38 8.69
N GLN A 82 20.67 -10.94 9.38
CA GLN A 82 20.89 -11.54 10.70
C GLN A 82 21.87 -12.72 10.65
N ALA A 83 21.79 -13.57 9.62
CA ALA A 83 22.74 -14.66 9.43
C ALA A 83 24.16 -14.14 9.17
N ALA A 84 24.32 -13.15 8.29
CA ALA A 84 25.61 -12.52 8.01
C ALA A 84 26.22 -11.84 9.26
N ALA A 85 25.40 -11.18 10.08
CA ALA A 85 25.82 -10.58 11.34
C ALA A 85 26.28 -11.63 12.38
N LYS A 86 25.72 -12.85 12.35
CA LYS A 86 26.18 -13.96 13.20
C LYS A 86 27.51 -14.53 12.70
N VAL A 87 27.68 -14.72 11.39
CA VAL A 87 28.92 -15.26 10.80
C VAL A 87 30.13 -14.37 11.08
N THR A 88 29.97 -13.05 11.00
CA THR A 88 31.03 -12.07 11.30
C THR A 88 31.46 -12.10 12.77
N LYS A 89 30.53 -12.31 13.69
CA LYS A 89 30.85 -12.47 15.13
C LYS A 89 31.61 -13.78 15.40
N VAL A 90 31.19 -14.89 14.80
CA VAL A 90 31.84 -16.20 14.97
C VAL A 90 33.26 -16.16 14.42
N THR A 91 33.46 -15.70 13.18
CA THR A 91 34.79 -15.63 12.55
C THR A 91 35.78 -14.75 13.31
N LYS A 92 35.33 -13.63 13.88
CA LYS A 92 36.16 -12.79 14.76
C LYS A 92 36.57 -13.54 16.02
N ALA A 93 35.62 -14.21 16.69
CA ALA A 93 35.91 -15.02 17.88
C ALA A 93 36.89 -16.16 17.60
N THR A 94 36.72 -16.89 16.49
CA THR A 94 37.62 -17.98 16.10
C THR A 94 39.04 -17.48 15.78
N LYS A 95 39.16 -16.30 15.15
CA LYS A 95 40.46 -15.68 14.86
C LYS A 95 41.19 -15.28 16.15
N VAL A 96 40.50 -14.67 17.11
CA VAL A 96 41.09 -14.31 18.42
C VAL A 96 41.51 -15.56 19.19
N ALA A 97 40.67 -16.61 19.22
CA ALA A 97 40.99 -17.86 19.88
C ALA A 97 42.22 -18.55 19.26
N LYS A 98 42.34 -18.53 17.92
CA LYS A 98 43.51 -19.09 17.22
C LYS A 98 44.80 -18.33 17.54
N VAL A 99 44.76 -17.00 17.54
CA VAL A 99 45.93 -16.16 17.90
C VAL A 99 46.34 -16.38 19.36
N ALA A 100 45.38 -16.41 20.29
CA ALA A 100 45.65 -16.68 21.70
C ALA A 100 46.28 -18.07 21.91
N LYS A 101 45.82 -19.09 21.18
CA LYS A 101 46.39 -20.45 21.24
C LYS A 101 47.83 -20.49 20.71
N VAL A 102 48.11 -19.82 19.59
CA VAL A 102 49.47 -19.74 19.01
C VAL A 102 50.42 -18.99 19.94
N ALA A 103 49.99 -17.86 20.50
CA ALA A 103 50.79 -17.11 21.47
C ALA A 103 51.12 -17.94 22.70
N LYS A 104 50.14 -18.69 23.24
CA LYS A 104 50.34 -19.56 24.41
C LYS A 104 51.31 -20.72 24.13
N VAL A 105 51.29 -21.29 22.92
CA VAL A 105 52.23 -22.35 22.51
C VAL A 105 53.65 -21.79 22.31
N ALA A 106 53.79 -20.61 21.70
CA ALA A 106 55.08 -19.98 21.49
C ALA A 106 55.79 -19.61 22.81
N VAL A 107 55.03 -19.14 23.81
CA VAL A 107 55.57 -18.83 25.15
C VAL A 107 56.04 -20.10 25.88
N ARG A 108 55.31 -21.22 25.74
CA ARG A 108 55.65 -22.50 26.38
C ARG A 108 56.88 -23.18 25.78
N LYS A 109 57.24 -22.86 24.53
CA LYS A 109 58.41 -23.42 23.83
C LYS A 109 59.70 -22.62 24.04
N LYS A 110 59.61 -21.45 24.69
CA LYS A 110 60.72 -20.54 25.01
C LYS A 110 61.15 -20.59 26.49
N ARG A 111 60.48 -21.41 27.31
CA ARG A 111 60.87 -21.76 28.68
C ARG A 111 61.39 -23.18 28.68
#